data_AF-A0A2V6R573-F1
#
_entry.id   AF-A0A2V6R573-F1
#
_cell.length_a   1.000
_cell.length_b   1.000
_cell.length_c   1.000
_cell.angle_alpha   90.00
_cell.angle_beta   90.00
_cell.angle_gamma   90.00
#
_symmetry.space_group_name_H-M   'P 1'
#
loop_
_entity.id
_entity.type
_entity.pdbx_description
1 polymer ?
#
loop_
_entity_poly.entity_id
_entity_poly.type
_entity_poly.pdbx_seq_one_letter_code
_entity_poly.pdbx_strand_id
1 'polypeptide(L)'
;MRSTLLGILAFSLMAGPALAAPANDRILPVDQYTSEKGRQLAVTHAAALRDLEAYLYHCLPWVEVQKQSIGFFKPKQATGDARYLSVRLFVEQDPSPQFAALPVDKRASSMFSRYVGPLLRRMNHDAAVRADSGIDGYTIILGWLKQGSRGEGERPVHEVIAVFVDRPAAVAYLTGAGHARDLVSRARVLGFDGETALGELRLSAWEDNFVTTYKVKNYELAPGVSCQ
;
A
#
# COMPACT_ATOMS: atom_id res chain seq x y z
N MET A 1 11.84 44.65 -58.55
CA MET A 1 10.56 44.07 -58.08
C MET A 1 10.86 42.81 -57.29
N ARG A 2 10.44 42.81 -56.02
CA ARG A 2 10.18 41.72 -55.06
C ARG A 2 10.77 40.32 -55.32
N SER A 3 11.51 39.80 -54.33
CA SER A 3 11.36 38.41 -53.87
C SER A 3 11.73 38.29 -52.40
N THR A 4 10.98 37.41 -51.74
CA THR A 4 10.48 37.53 -50.37
C THR A 4 11.33 36.71 -49.39
N LEU A 5 11.56 37.24 -48.19
CA LEU A 5 12.15 36.54 -47.06
C LEU A 5 11.27 35.36 -46.62
N LEU A 6 11.83 34.14 -46.58
CA LEU A 6 11.27 33.03 -45.81
C LEU A 6 11.90 33.03 -44.41
N GLY A 7 11.15 33.47 -43.41
CA GLY A 7 11.43 33.21 -42.01
C GLY A 7 10.60 32.00 -41.57
N ILE A 8 11.26 30.88 -41.26
CA ILE A 8 10.60 29.72 -40.66
C ILE A 8 10.66 29.90 -39.14
N LEU A 9 9.50 30.22 -38.53
CA LEU A 9 9.31 30.15 -37.08
C LEU A 9 9.27 28.67 -36.66
N ALA A 10 10.31 28.20 -35.98
CA ALA A 10 10.27 26.95 -35.25
C ALA A 10 9.49 27.15 -33.94
N PHE A 11 8.25 26.68 -33.90
CA PHE A 11 7.49 26.53 -32.65
C PHE A 11 8.04 25.31 -31.89
N SER A 12 8.94 25.56 -30.94
CA SER A 12 9.38 24.57 -29.97
C SER A 12 8.23 24.28 -28.99
N LEU A 13 7.47 23.20 -29.26
CA LEU A 13 6.59 22.57 -28.28
C LEU A 13 7.44 21.98 -27.16
N MET A 14 7.68 22.78 -26.12
CA MET A 14 8.15 22.31 -24.82
C MET A 14 7.01 21.52 -24.16
N ALA A 15 6.85 20.26 -24.55
CA ALA A 15 6.11 19.28 -23.75
C ALA A 15 6.98 18.97 -22.52
N GLY A 16 6.77 19.74 -21.45
CA GLY A 16 7.28 19.35 -20.13
C GLY A 16 6.70 17.98 -19.74
N PRO A 17 7.41 17.18 -18.91
CA PRO A 17 6.88 15.92 -18.45
C PRO A 17 5.57 16.20 -17.71
N ALA A 18 4.47 15.69 -18.25
CA ALA A 18 3.20 15.66 -17.55
C ALA A 18 3.40 14.73 -16.35
N LEU A 19 3.66 15.30 -15.18
CA LEU A 19 3.48 14.60 -13.91
C LEU A 19 2.00 14.24 -13.86
N ALA A 20 1.68 12.96 -14.10
CA ALA A 20 0.34 12.45 -13.91
C ALA A 20 -0.06 12.81 -12.46
N ALA A 21 -1.14 13.58 -12.32
CA ALA A 21 -1.75 13.79 -11.01
C ALA A 21 -2.10 12.41 -10.44
N PRO A 22 -1.93 12.18 -9.12
CA PRO A 22 -2.31 10.92 -8.51
C PRO A 22 -3.76 10.61 -8.91
N ALA A 23 -3.98 9.40 -9.42
CA ALA A 23 -5.31 8.98 -9.81
C ALA A 23 -6.18 8.96 -8.55
N ASN A 24 -7.11 9.90 -8.43
CA ASN A 24 -8.02 10.09 -7.29
C ASN A 24 -9.07 8.96 -7.18
N ASP A 25 -8.71 7.76 -7.66
CA ASP A 25 -9.53 6.57 -7.74
C ASP A 25 -9.03 5.47 -6.79
N ARG A 26 -8.00 5.71 -5.97
CA ARG A 26 -7.50 4.73 -4.99
C ARG A 26 -8.28 4.72 -3.69
N ILE A 27 -8.87 5.85 -3.30
CA ILE A 27 -9.74 5.96 -2.13
C ILE A 27 -11.16 5.49 -2.48
N LEU A 28 -11.76 4.69 -1.60
CA LEU A 28 -13.15 4.26 -1.74
C LEU A 28 -14.10 5.47 -1.63
N PRO A 29 -14.96 5.73 -2.64
CA PRO A 29 -15.94 6.82 -2.58
C PRO A 29 -16.92 6.66 -1.41
N VAL A 30 -17.31 7.79 -0.82
CA VAL A 30 -18.17 7.84 0.38
C VAL A 30 -19.54 7.18 0.15
N ASP A 31 -20.08 7.29 -1.06
CA ASP A 31 -21.35 6.69 -1.48
C ASP A 31 -21.30 5.15 -1.64
N GLN A 32 -20.10 4.56 -1.69
CA GLN A 32 -19.92 3.11 -1.81
C GLN A 32 -19.84 2.40 -0.44
N TYR A 33 -19.88 3.14 0.67
CA TYR A 33 -19.92 2.54 2.00
C TYR A 33 -21.32 2.02 2.33
N THR A 34 -21.38 0.74 2.71
CA THR A 34 -22.62 0.02 3.00
C THR A 34 -23.17 0.23 4.42
N SER A 35 -22.46 0.96 5.28
CA SER A 35 -22.84 1.23 6.68
C SER A 35 -22.69 2.70 7.02
N GLU A 36 -23.51 3.19 7.96
CA GLU A 36 -23.38 4.54 8.50
C GLU A 36 -22.00 4.80 9.13
N LYS A 37 -21.52 3.88 9.97
CA LYS A 37 -20.22 4.00 10.64
C LYS A 37 -19.08 4.16 9.62
N GLY A 38 -19.02 3.28 8.63
CA GLY A 38 -18.02 3.35 7.56
C GLY A 38 -18.07 4.67 6.77
N ARG A 39 -19.28 5.15 6.45
CA ARG A 39 -19.47 6.44 5.77
C ARG A 39 -18.99 7.61 6.62
N GLN A 40 -19.35 7.61 7.91
CA GLN A 40 -18.93 8.64 8.86
C GLN A 40 -17.41 8.67 9.01
N LEU A 41 -16.76 7.51 9.17
CA LEU A 41 -15.30 7.43 9.21
C LEU A 41 -14.65 7.98 7.94
N ALA A 42 -15.19 7.65 6.76
CA ALA A 42 -14.68 8.14 5.48
C ALA A 42 -14.80 9.66 5.34
N VAL A 43 -15.91 10.25 5.80
CA VAL A 43 -16.11 11.71 5.83
C VAL A 43 -15.17 12.37 6.83
N THR A 44 -15.14 11.87 8.07
CA THR A 44 -14.32 12.42 9.16
C THR A 44 -12.84 12.41 8.82
N HIS A 45 -12.33 11.33 8.22
CA HIS A 45 -10.90 11.13 7.96
C HIS A 45 -10.51 11.35 6.50
N ALA A 46 -11.34 12.04 5.71
CA ALA A 46 -11.12 12.21 4.27
C ALA A 46 -9.75 12.84 3.93
N ALA A 47 -9.26 13.77 4.76
CA ALA A 47 -7.94 14.37 4.59
C ALA A 47 -6.82 13.35 4.83
N ALA A 48 -6.90 12.59 5.93
CA ALA A 48 -5.91 11.56 6.25
C ALA A 48 -5.85 10.44 5.18
N LEU A 49 -6.98 10.08 4.57
CA LEU A 49 -6.99 9.12 3.45
C LEU A 49 -6.26 9.67 2.22
N ARG A 50 -6.46 10.95 1.89
CA ARG A 50 -5.74 11.64 0.79
C ARG A 50 -4.25 11.77 1.08
N ASP A 51 -3.88 12.06 2.32
CA ASP A 51 -2.48 12.13 2.72
C ASP A 51 -1.79 10.76 2.69
N LEU A 52 -2.51 9.70 3.05
CA LEU A 52 -2.02 8.33 2.90
C LEU A 52 -1.82 7.98 1.43
N GLU A 53 -2.80 8.25 0.57
CA GLU A 53 -2.70 8.03 -0.88
C GLU A 53 -1.50 8.79 -1.49
N ALA A 54 -1.37 10.09 -1.18
CA ALA A 54 -0.28 10.92 -1.66
C ALA A 54 1.10 10.39 -1.22
N TYR A 55 1.21 9.95 0.03
CA TYR A 55 2.44 9.30 0.52
C TYR A 55 2.75 8.01 -0.24
N LEU A 56 1.76 7.13 -0.44
CA LEU A 56 2.00 5.88 -1.16
C LEU A 56 2.47 6.17 -2.59
N TYR A 57 1.84 7.14 -3.25
CA TYR A 57 2.19 7.55 -4.62
C TYR A 57 3.60 8.14 -4.74
N HIS A 58 3.97 9.07 -3.84
CA HIS A 58 5.23 9.79 -3.95
C HIS A 58 6.40 9.11 -3.22
N CYS A 59 6.14 8.43 -2.11
CA CYS A 59 7.19 7.94 -1.21
C CYS A 59 7.47 6.46 -1.40
N LEU A 60 6.55 5.70 -1.99
CA LEU A 60 6.73 4.31 -2.35
C LEU A 60 6.50 4.10 -3.86
N PRO A 61 7.27 4.75 -4.75
CA PRO A 61 7.03 4.68 -6.21
C PRO A 61 7.18 3.28 -6.83
N TRP A 62 7.61 2.28 -6.05
CA TRP A 62 7.68 0.86 -6.43
C TRP A 62 6.46 0.05 -5.98
N VAL A 63 5.40 0.70 -5.49
CA VAL A 63 4.14 0.02 -5.16
C VAL A 63 2.98 0.58 -5.97
N GLU A 64 2.11 -0.30 -6.42
CA GLU A 64 0.86 0.05 -7.06
C GLU A 64 -0.28 -0.09 -6.05
N VAL A 65 -0.93 1.02 -5.70
CA VAL A 65 -2.16 0.98 -4.90
C VAL A 65 -3.32 0.55 -5.79
N GLN A 66 -4.12 -0.41 -5.33
CA GLN A 66 -5.27 -0.87 -6.10
C GLN A 66 -6.41 0.15 -6.08
N LYS A 67 -7.19 0.22 -7.17
CA LYS A 67 -8.36 1.10 -7.27
C LYS A 67 -9.32 0.85 -6.10
N GLN A 68 -9.81 1.93 -5.49
CA GLN A 68 -10.79 1.94 -4.41
C GLN A 68 -10.43 1.00 -3.25
N SER A 69 -9.14 0.93 -2.92
CA SER A 69 -8.62 0.01 -1.90
C SER A 69 -8.05 0.69 -0.65
N ILE A 70 -8.11 2.03 -0.60
CA ILE A 70 -7.87 2.83 0.61
C ILE A 70 -9.22 3.21 1.21
N GLY A 71 -9.47 2.90 2.49
CA GLY A 71 -10.74 3.24 3.15
C GLY A 71 -11.08 2.37 4.36
N PHE A 72 -12.34 2.43 4.80
CA PHE A 72 -12.83 1.73 6.02
C PHE A 72 -13.67 0.49 5.70
N PHE A 73 -13.01 -0.65 5.55
CA PHE A 73 -13.64 -1.90 5.12
C PHE A 73 -13.97 -2.79 6.31
N LYS A 74 -15.00 -3.62 6.17
CA LYS A 74 -15.29 -4.68 7.11
C LYS A 74 -14.55 -5.96 6.69
N PRO A 75 -13.64 -6.52 7.53
CA PRO A 75 -13.08 -7.84 7.27
C PRO A 75 -14.19 -8.89 7.19
N LYS A 76 -14.09 -9.84 6.23
CA LYS A 76 -15.13 -10.86 6.02
C LYS A 76 -15.46 -11.67 7.28
N GLN A 77 -14.44 -11.92 8.09
CA GLN A 77 -14.51 -12.66 9.35
C GLN A 77 -15.03 -11.85 10.55
N ALA A 78 -15.17 -10.53 10.42
CA ALA A 78 -15.50 -9.69 11.56
C ALA A 78 -17.00 -9.73 11.87
N THR A 79 -17.31 -9.79 13.16
CA THR A 79 -18.67 -9.68 13.69
C THR A 79 -19.14 -8.22 13.72
N GLY A 80 -20.45 -8.00 13.64
CA GLY A 80 -21.03 -6.65 13.75
C GLY A 80 -20.57 -5.71 12.62
N ASP A 81 -20.41 -4.43 12.95
CA ASP A 81 -19.97 -3.37 12.03
C ASP A 81 -18.52 -2.93 12.34
N ALA A 82 -17.60 -3.89 12.42
CA ALA A 82 -16.19 -3.61 12.60
C ALA A 82 -15.60 -3.00 11.31
N ARG A 83 -14.96 -1.83 11.44
CA ARG A 83 -14.42 -1.02 10.34
C ARG A 83 -12.92 -0.87 10.50
N TYR A 84 -12.19 -1.44 9.56
CA TYR A 84 -10.74 -1.45 9.54
C TYR A 84 -10.26 -0.43 8.52
N LEU A 85 -9.35 0.46 8.93
CA LEU A 85 -8.62 1.29 7.98
C LEU A 85 -7.75 0.36 7.14
N SER A 86 -7.96 0.34 5.83
CA SER A 86 -7.39 -0.67 4.94
C SER A 86 -6.65 -0.06 3.77
N VAL A 87 -5.61 -0.76 3.32
CA VAL A 87 -4.89 -0.51 2.06
C VAL A 87 -4.61 -1.83 1.36
N ARG A 88 -4.73 -1.86 0.02
CA ARG A 88 -4.24 -2.96 -0.82
C ARG A 88 -3.23 -2.43 -1.83
N LEU A 89 -2.07 -3.06 -1.86
CA LEU A 89 -1.00 -2.70 -2.76
C LEU A 89 -0.36 -3.91 -3.42
N PHE A 90 0.17 -3.71 -4.62
CA PHE A 90 1.10 -4.62 -5.26
C PHE A 90 2.50 -4.04 -5.17
N VAL A 91 3.45 -4.86 -4.73
CA VAL A 91 4.86 -4.52 -4.67
C VAL A 91 5.47 -4.89 -6.01
N GLU A 92 5.96 -3.88 -6.74
CA GLU A 92 6.82 -4.11 -7.89
C GLU A 92 8.19 -4.53 -7.39
N GLN A 93 8.63 -5.71 -7.82
CA GLN A 93 9.88 -6.31 -7.38
C GLN A 93 10.69 -6.71 -8.59
N ASP A 94 11.96 -6.32 -8.60
CA ASP A 94 12.93 -6.87 -9.55
C ASP A 94 13.02 -8.39 -9.41
N PRO A 95 13.23 -9.13 -10.51
CA PRO A 95 13.43 -10.57 -10.43
C PRO A 95 14.56 -10.94 -9.47
N SER A 96 14.24 -11.75 -8.46
CA SER A 96 15.21 -12.26 -7.49
C SER A 96 15.07 -13.78 -7.37
N PRO A 97 16.00 -14.55 -7.96
CA PRO A 97 16.02 -16.01 -7.82
C PRO A 97 16.11 -16.46 -6.37
N GLN A 98 16.84 -15.72 -5.53
CA GLN A 98 16.98 -16.03 -4.11
C GLN A 98 15.65 -15.90 -3.38
N PHE A 99 14.90 -14.82 -3.64
CA PHE A 99 13.57 -14.64 -3.07
C PHE A 99 12.57 -15.67 -3.62
N ALA A 100 12.62 -15.94 -4.92
CA ALA A 100 11.77 -16.92 -5.58
C ALA A 100 11.91 -18.33 -4.99
N ALA A 101 13.15 -18.73 -4.65
CA ALA A 101 13.46 -20.05 -4.12
C ALA A 101 12.99 -20.27 -2.67
N LEU A 102 12.61 -19.22 -1.94
CA LEU A 102 12.12 -19.33 -0.57
C LEU A 102 10.77 -20.08 -0.52
N PRO A 103 10.45 -20.81 0.55
CA PRO A 103 9.09 -21.24 0.82
C PRO A 103 8.11 -20.05 0.96
N VAL A 104 6.82 -20.28 0.68
CA VAL A 104 5.79 -19.21 0.65
C VAL A 104 5.68 -18.45 1.98
N ASP A 105 5.79 -19.13 3.11
CA ASP A 105 5.80 -18.54 4.45
C ASP A 105 7.02 -17.63 4.66
N LYS A 106 8.17 -17.96 4.07
CA LYS A 106 9.39 -17.15 4.14
C LYS A 106 9.34 -15.93 3.23
N ARG A 107 8.74 -16.06 2.03
CA ARG A 107 8.43 -14.90 1.16
C ARG A 107 7.45 -13.95 1.86
N ALA A 108 6.35 -14.50 2.39
CA ALA A 108 5.36 -13.76 3.16
C ALA A 108 5.95 -13.09 4.41
N SER A 109 6.84 -13.76 5.16
CA SER A 109 7.54 -13.18 6.31
C SER A 109 8.41 -11.98 5.93
N SER A 110 9.06 -12.05 4.77
CA SER A 110 9.86 -10.94 4.23
C SER A 110 8.99 -9.75 3.85
N MET A 111 7.87 -10.01 3.15
CA MET A 111 6.91 -8.96 2.77
C MET A 111 6.24 -8.32 3.99
N PHE A 112 5.87 -9.14 4.98
CA PHE A 112 5.33 -8.65 6.24
C PHE A 112 6.30 -7.70 6.94
N SER A 113 7.54 -8.16 7.19
CA SER A 113 8.56 -7.41 7.93
C SER A 113 8.89 -6.08 7.27
N ARG A 114 8.95 -6.10 5.93
CA ARG A 114 9.29 -4.93 5.12
C ARG A 114 8.21 -3.85 5.11
N TYR A 115 6.94 -4.24 5.00
CA TYR A 115 5.88 -3.29 4.66
C TYR A 115 4.88 -3.04 5.80
N VAL A 116 4.50 -4.06 6.58
CA VAL A 116 3.37 -3.95 7.52
C VAL A 116 3.64 -2.90 8.60
N GLY A 117 4.81 -2.96 9.24
CA GLY A 117 5.18 -2.02 10.29
C GLY A 117 5.21 -0.56 9.83
N PRO A 118 5.98 -0.22 8.77
CA PRO A 118 6.00 1.12 8.20
C PRO A 118 4.63 1.63 7.73
N LEU A 119 3.84 0.79 7.05
CA LEU A 119 2.50 1.17 6.59
C LEU A 119 1.56 1.43 7.76
N LEU A 120 1.62 0.60 8.81
CA LEU A 120 0.80 0.81 9.99
C LEU A 120 1.13 2.13 10.68
N ARG A 121 2.41 2.52 10.74
CA ARG A 121 2.83 3.86 11.21
C ARG A 121 2.26 4.96 10.32
N ARG A 122 2.34 4.83 8.99
CA ARG A 122 1.83 5.84 8.06
C ARG A 122 0.31 5.99 8.13
N MET A 123 -0.43 4.89 8.19
CA MET A 123 -1.88 4.87 8.35
C MET A 123 -2.34 5.55 9.65
N ASN A 124 -1.44 5.70 10.62
CA ASN A 124 -1.67 6.33 11.93
C ASN A 124 -0.86 7.63 12.10
N HIS A 125 -0.38 8.24 11.02
CA HIS A 125 0.37 9.49 11.12
C HIS A 125 -0.51 10.63 11.64
N ASP A 126 -1.77 10.68 11.19
CA ASP A 126 -2.76 11.64 11.65
C ASP A 126 -3.21 11.35 13.10
N ALA A 127 -3.27 12.40 13.92
CA ALA A 127 -3.62 12.28 15.33
C ALA A 127 -5.11 11.96 15.56
N ALA A 128 -6.02 12.46 14.71
CA ALA A 128 -7.44 12.18 14.79
C ALA A 128 -7.72 10.71 14.43
N VAL A 129 -7.05 10.16 13.41
CA VAL A 129 -7.11 8.72 13.08
C VAL A 129 -6.67 7.87 14.28
N ARG A 130 -5.55 8.23 14.92
CA ARG A 130 -5.05 7.50 16.11
C ARG A 130 -6.01 7.57 17.30
N ALA A 131 -6.65 8.72 17.50
CA ALA A 131 -7.55 8.94 18.63
C ALA A 131 -8.93 8.30 18.42
N ASP A 132 -9.34 8.05 17.18
CA ASP A 132 -10.67 7.54 16.87
C ASP A 132 -10.83 6.08 17.35
N SER A 133 -11.82 5.86 18.22
CA SER A 133 -12.19 4.54 18.73
C SER A 133 -13.18 3.81 17.81
N GLY A 134 -13.75 4.51 16.83
CA GLY A 134 -14.59 3.93 15.78
C GLY A 134 -13.81 3.11 14.75
N ILE A 135 -12.48 3.22 14.71
CA ILE A 135 -11.60 2.38 13.88
C ILE A 135 -11.24 1.12 14.67
N ASP A 136 -11.78 -0.03 14.28
CA ASP A 136 -11.65 -1.27 15.06
C ASP A 136 -10.33 -2.02 14.81
N GLY A 137 -9.62 -1.66 13.74
CA GLY A 137 -8.36 -2.29 13.36
C GLY A 137 -7.84 -1.81 12.01
N TYR A 138 -6.88 -2.56 11.47
CA TYR A 138 -6.16 -2.22 10.26
C TYR A 138 -6.04 -3.45 9.35
N THR A 139 -6.22 -3.23 8.06
CA THR A 139 -5.98 -4.27 7.03
C THR A 139 -4.90 -3.80 6.09
N ILE A 140 -3.84 -4.59 5.92
CA ILE A 140 -2.81 -4.34 4.92
C ILE A 140 -2.76 -5.57 4.01
N ILE A 141 -3.13 -5.40 2.75
CA ILE A 141 -3.08 -6.46 1.75
C ILE A 141 -1.89 -6.20 0.84
N LEU A 142 -0.91 -7.11 0.88
CA LEU A 142 0.32 -7.03 0.10
C LEU A 142 0.27 -8.11 -0.96
N GLY A 143 0.34 -7.72 -2.23
CA GLY A 143 0.58 -8.65 -3.33
C GLY A 143 1.96 -8.45 -3.93
N TRP A 144 2.56 -9.51 -4.48
CA TRP A 144 3.80 -9.43 -5.24
C TRP A 144 3.80 -10.48 -6.36
N LEU A 145 4.62 -10.25 -7.38
CA LEU A 145 4.72 -11.17 -8.51
C LEU A 145 5.37 -12.49 -8.05
N LYS A 146 4.73 -13.62 -8.36
CA LYS A 146 5.31 -14.95 -8.23
C LYS A 146 6.46 -15.08 -9.23
N GLN A 147 7.68 -15.11 -8.73
CA GLN A 147 8.90 -15.20 -9.54
C GLN A 147 9.16 -16.67 -9.89
N GLY A 148 9.29 -17.00 -11.17
CA GLY A 148 9.53 -18.37 -11.65
C GLY A 148 9.58 -18.45 -13.18
N SER A 149 10.03 -19.60 -13.70
CA SER A 149 10.00 -19.88 -15.14
C SER A 149 8.56 -19.88 -15.63
N ARG A 150 8.19 -18.88 -16.43
CA ARG A 150 6.88 -18.76 -17.05
C ARG A 150 6.95 -19.17 -18.51
N GLY A 151 5.94 -19.89 -18.96
CA GLY A 151 5.72 -20.11 -20.39
C GLY A 151 5.45 -18.77 -21.09
N GLU A 152 5.85 -18.67 -22.35
CA GLU A 152 5.54 -17.50 -23.17
C GLU A 152 4.02 -17.31 -23.27
N GLY A 153 3.51 -16.12 -22.95
CA GLY A 153 2.08 -15.80 -22.99
C GLY A 153 1.27 -16.10 -21.71
N GLU A 154 1.88 -16.69 -20.67
CA GLU A 154 1.19 -16.91 -19.39
C GLU A 154 0.93 -15.59 -18.66
N ARG A 155 -0.21 -15.47 -17.96
CA ARG A 155 -0.58 -14.26 -17.21
C ARG A 155 0.23 -14.12 -15.90
N PRO A 156 0.50 -12.89 -15.42
CA PRO A 156 1.18 -12.69 -14.14
C PRO A 156 0.38 -13.28 -12.97
N VAL A 157 1.03 -14.16 -12.21
CA VAL A 157 0.48 -14.75 -10.99
C VAL A 157 1.00 -13.96 -9.80
N HIS A 158 0.10 -13.51 -8.94
CA HIS A 158 0.45 -12.75 -7.75
C HIS A 158 0.22 -13.58 -6.50
N GLU A 159 1.25 -13.64 -5.65
CA GLU A 159 1.08 -14.09 -4.28
C GLU A 159 0.57 -12.93 -3.44
N VAL A 160 -0.25 -13.22 -2.44
CA VAL A 160 -0.88 -12.21 -1.60
C VAL A 160 -0.87 -12.65 -0.14
N ILE A 161 -0.58 -11.71 0.75
CA ILE A 161 -1.00 -11.80 2.16
C ILE A 161 -1.99 -10.70 2.49
N ALA A 162 -3.06 -11.07 3.18
CA ALA A 162 -3.98 -10.15 3.83
C ALA A 162 -3.71 -10.17 5.34
N VAL A 163 -3.19 -9.06 5.86
CA VAL A 163 -2.80 -8.89 7.25
C VAL A 163 -3.90 -8.10 7.97
N PHE A 164 -4.45 -8.67 9.04
CA PHE A 164 -5.46 -8.05 9.87
C PHE A 164 -4.88 -7.85 11.27
N VAL A 165 -4.88 -6.60 11.74
CA VAL A 165 -4.37 -6.21 13.06
C VAL A 165 -5.50 -5.51 13.80
N ASP A 166 -5.87 -6.02 14.98
CA ASP A 166 -6.84 -5.33 15.83
C ASP A 166 -6.25 -4.02 16.39
N ARG A 167 -7.12 -3.07 16.75
CA ARG A 167 -6.66 -1.78 17.28
C ARG A 167 -5.73 -1.92 18.49
N PRO A 168 -6.00 -2.77 19.51
CA PRO A 168 -5.08 -2.94 20.63
C PRO A 168 -3.67 -3.43 20.24
N ALA A 169 -3.54 -4.32 19.26
CA ALA A 169 -2.25 -4.79 18.77
C ALA A 169 -1.51 -3.70 18.01
N ALA A 170 -2.22 -2.96 17.16
CA ALA A 170 -1.65 -1.84 16.43
C ALA A 170 -1.16 -0.75 17.39
N VAL A 171 -1.97 -0.36 18.38
CA VAL A 171 -1.58 0.65 19.38
C VAL A 171 -0.32 0.22 20.13
N ALA A 172 -0.25 -1.03 20.60
CA ALA A 172 0.92 -1.54 21.31
C ALA A 172 2.20 -1.44 20.47
N TYR A 173 2.12 -1.77 19.18
CA TYR A 173 3.25 -1.61 18.26
C TYR A 173 3.61 -0.13 18.01
N LEU A 174 2.60 0.72 17.79
CA LEU A 174 2.79 2.15 17.47
C LEU A 174 3.37 2.96 18.64
N THR A 175 3.09 2.57 19.88
CA THR A 175 3.65 3.21 21.08
C THR A 175 5.01 2.64 21.48
N GLY A 176 5.54 1.66 20.74
CA GLY A 176 6.79 0.97 21.08
C GLY A 176 6.69 -0.01 22.24
N ALA A 177 5.46 -0.31 22.70
CA ALA A 177 5.20 -1.33 23.72
C ALA A 177 5.27 -2.78 23.16
N GLY A 178 5.41 -2.94 21.84
CA GLY A 178 5.67 -4.21 21.17
C GLY A 178 6.55 -4.03 19.94
N HIS A 179 7.22 -5.10 19.52
CA HIS A 179 8.10 -5.14 18.35
C HIS A 179 7.45 -5.86 17.17
N ALA A 180 8.10 -5.90 16.00
CA ALA A 180 7.61 -6.63 14.82
C ALA A 180 7.16 -8.07 15.14
N ARG A 181 7.85 -8.77 16.04
CA ARG A 181 7.49 -10.12 16.50
C ARG A 181 6.15 -10.17 17.25
N ASP A 182 5.90 -9.20 18.11
CA ASP A 182 4.63 -9.11 18.85
C ASP A 182 3.50 -8.78 17.89
N LEU A 183 3.74 -7.86 16.95
CA LEU A 183 2.79 -7.47 15.93
C LEU A 183 2.35 -8.67 15.08
N VAL A 184 3.30 -9.47 14.58
CA VAL A 184 2.96 -10.66 13.75
C VAL A 184 2.28 -11.75 14.56
N SER A 185 2.61 -11.90 15.85
CA SER A 185 1.97 -12.91 16.72
C SER A 185 0.50 -12.60 17.01
N ARG A 186 0.14 -11.31 17.00
CA ARG A 186 -1.23 -10.82 17.26
C ARG A 186 -2.01 -10.55 15.98
N ALA A 187 -1.33 -10.47 14.84
CA ALA A 187 -1.96 -10.32 13.54
C ALA A 187 -2.57 -11.66 13.10
N ARG A 188 -3.71 -11.58 12.41
CA ARG A 188 -4.19 -12.69 11.59
C ARG A 188 -3.70 -12.48 10.17
N VAL A 189 -2.99 -13.46 9.60
CA VAL A 189 -2.43 -13.34 8.25
C VAL A 189 -3.00 -14.44 7.37
N LEU A 190 -3.71 -14.06 6.31
CA LEU A 190 -4.25 -15.01 5.33
C LEU A 190 -3.40 -15.00 4.06
N GLY A 191 -3.04 -16.18 3.54
CA GLY A 191 -2.23 -16.34 2.34
C GLY A 191 -3.04 -16.77 1.11
N PHE A 192 -2.59 -16.33 -0.06
CA PHE A 192 -3.04 -16.79 -1.38
C PHE A 192 -1.83 -16.87 -2.31
N ASP A 193 -1.60 -18.01 -2.97
CA ASP A 193 -0.40 -18.24 -3.82
C ASP A 193 -0.60 -17.86 -5.29
N GLY A 194 -1.74 -17.23 -5.60
CA GLY A 194 -2.15 -16.90 -6.96
C GLY A 194 -3.14 -17.88 -7.57
N GLU A 195 -3.29 -19.07 -6.98
CA GLU A 195 -4.16 -20.14 -7.47
C GLU A 195 -5.14 -20.61 -6.38
N THR A 196 -4.64 -20.82 -5.16
CA THR A 196 -5.38 -21.39 -4.05
C THR A 196 -5.24 -20.56 -2.78
N ALA A 197 -6.29 -20.60 -1.94
CA ALA A 197 -6.24 -20.02 -0.61
C ALA A 197 -5.40 -20.93 0.30
N LEU A 198 -4.34 -20.37 0.90
CA LEU A 198 -3.44 -21.08 1.80
C LEU A 198 -3.93 -21.13 3.25
N GLY A 199 -5.01 -20.40 3.56
CA GLY A 199 -5.51 -20.24 4.91
C GLY A 199 -4.65 -19.28 5.74
N GLU A 200 -4.66 -19.51 7.06
CA GLU A 200 -3.87 -18.68 7.99
C GLU A 200 -2.40 -19.09 7.99
N LEU A 201 -1.51 -18.11 7.77
CA LEU A 201 -0.06 -18.31 7.76
C LEU A 201 0.53 -17.94 9.11
N ARG A 202 1.47 -18.77 9.59
CA ARG A 202 2.35 -18.44 10.71
C ARG A 202 3.64 -17.87 10.17
N LEU A 203 3.88 -16.58 10.42
CA LEU A 203 5.03 -15.85 9.90
C LEU A 203 6.06 -15.55 10.98
N SER A 204 7.29 -15.31 10.55
CA SER A 204 8.33 -14.67 11.36
C SER A 204 8.40 -13.19 10.98
N ALA A 205 8.71 -12.32 11.94
CA ALA A 205 8.88 -10.90 11.68
C ALA A 205 10.13 -10.33 12.35
N TRP A 206 10.72 -9.34 11.68
CA TRP A 206 11.88 -8.58 12.14
C TRP A 206 11.71 -7.10 11.75
N GLU A 207 12.49 -6.22 12.38
CA GLU A 207 12.56 -4.83 11.95
C GLU A 207 13.33 -4.75 10.63
N ASP A 208 12.69 -4.20 9.61
CA ASP A 208 13.25 -3.99 8.28
C ASP A 208 13.10 -2.50 7.93
N ASN A 209 14.21 -1.87 7.55
CA ASN A 209 14.27 -0.44 7.24
C ASN A 209 14.18 -0.16 5.74
N PHE A 210 13.94 -1.16 4.90
CA PHE A 210 13.89 -1.01 3.44
C PHE A 210 12.98 0.14 3.00
N VAL A 211 11.77 0.25 3.55
CA VAL A 211 10.82 1.32 3.19
C VAL A 211 11.38 2.72 3.47
N THR A 212 12.21 2.88 4.49
CA THR A 212 12.78 4.18 4.86
C THR A 212 14.14 4.45 4.21
N THR A 213 14.84 3.42 3.73
CA THR A 213 16.20 3.55 3.17
C THR A 213 16.29 3.35 1.66
N TYR A 214 15.38 2.60 1.06
CA TYR A 214 15.40 2.32 -0.36
C TYR A 214 15.02 3.56 -1.18
N LYS A 215 15.71 3.75 -2.29
CA LYS A 215 15.43 4.83 -3.25
C LYS A 215 15.47 4.25 -4.66
N VAL A 216 14.41 4.48 -5.42
CA VAL A 216 14.38 4.15 -6.85
C VAL A 216 15.41 5.02 -7.56
N LYS A 217 16.25 4.38 -8.39
CA LYS A 217 17.28 5.08 -9.16
C LYS A 217 16.62 6.12 -10.06
N ASN A 218 17.15 7.34 -10.06
CA ASN A 218 16.66 8.48 -10.84
C ASN A 218 15.21 8.93 -10.52
N TYR A 219 14.65 8.50 -9.38
CA TYR A 219 13.39 9.06 -8.91
C TYR A 219 13.63 10.35 -8.13
N GLU A 220 13.00 11.43 -8.58
CA GLU A 220 13.01 12.73 -7.90
C GLU A 220 11.64 12.99 -7.28
N LEU A 221 11.63 13.34 -5.99
CA LEU A 221 10.40 13.73 -5.31
C LEU A 221 9.85 15.01 -5.91
N ALA A 222 8.53 15.07 -6.07
CA ALA A 222 7.87 16.29 -6.50
C ALA A 222 8.16 17.45 -5.51
N PRO A 223 8.31 18.70 -5.99
CA PRO A 223 8.57 19.85 -5.12
C PRO A 223 7.54 19.97 -4.00
N GLY A 224 8.02 20.17 -2.77
CA GLY A 224 7.17 20.33 -1.58
C GLY A 224 6.67 19.02 -0.95
N VAL A 225 6.98 17.86 -1.54
CA VAL A 225 6.65 16.56 -0.94
C VAL A 225 7.68 16.16 0.11
N SER A 226 7.20 15.68 1.26
CA SER A 226 8.03 15.05 2.30
C SER A 226 7.56 13.61 2.54
N CYS A 227 8.53 12.70 2.70
CA CYS A 227 8.30 11.28 2.97
C CYS A 227 8.60 10.90 4.43
N GLN A 228 8.65 11.90 5.30
CA GLN A 228 8.77 11.73 6.74
C GLN A 228 7.41 11.49 7.41
#